data_AF-A0A3C1PH77-F1
#
_entry.id   AF-A0A3C1PH77-F1
#
_cell.length_a   1.000
_cell.length_b   1.000
_cell.length_c   1.000
_cell.angle_alpha   90.00
_cell.angle_beta   90.00
_cell.angle_gamma   90.00
#
_symmetry.space_group_name_H-M   'P 1'
#
loop_
_entity.id
_entity.type
_entity.pdbx_description
1 polymer ?
#
loop_
_entity_poly.entity_id
_entity_poly.type
_entity_poly.pdbx_seq_one_letter_code
_entity_poly.pdbx_strand_id
1 'polypeptide(L)'
;MQIHQNSKLKHLYYKLFKIIIMKILLKITALLLVTVLLFSFSFFKNSAIKEKFGTITETEKQALLYMLEEEKLAHDIYVEMYAKWGLMPFSNISKSEKYHNQLIQNLLDSFNIEYKNYETSGEFENQAIQKLYNNLLEKGNISVENAIIVGATIEELDILDLENRLLLTENASIKSTFDILIMGSKNHLRAFNRNIISHSIDYEPQYLSLAYYNEIIDSKNQNCSNNSKKGFKRK
;
A
#
# COMPACT_ATOMS: atom_id res chain seq x y z
N MET A 1 81.53 15.26 -1.15
CA MET A 1 80.48 15.41 -2.19
C MET A 1 79.25 14.51 -1.96
N GLN A 2 79.42 13.28 -1.43
CA GLN A 2 78.35 12.29 -1.22
C GLN A 2 77.30 12.64 -0.13
N ILE A 3 77.68 13.37 0.93
CA ILE A 3 76.79 13.74 2.03
C ILE A 3 75.70 14.75 1.58
N HIS A 4 76.03 15.63 0.62
CA HIS A 4 75.12 16.69 0.18
C HIS A 4 74.02 16.16 -0.78
N GLN A 5 74.33 15.14 -1.60
CA GLN A 5 73.33 14.44 -2.43
C GLN A 5 72.30 13.67 -1.59
N ASN A 6 72.73 13.07 -0.47
CA ASN A 6 71.84 12.33 0.43
C ASN A 6 70.82 13.24 1.15
N SER A 7 71.19 14.49 1.44
CA SER A 7 70.30 15.52 1.99
C SER A 7 69.20 15.93 1.01
N LYS A 8 69.53 16.17 -0.26
CA LYS A 8 68.54 16.52 -1.31
C LYS A 8 67.56 15.39 -1.57
N LEU A 9 68.02 14.13 -1.58
CA LEU A 9 67.17 12.95 -1.79
C LEU A 9 66.18 12.76 -0.63
N LYS A 10 66.64 12.89 0.63
CA LYS A 10 65.76 12.87 1.81
C LYS A 10 64.73 14.01 1.78
N HIS A 11 65.14 15.20 1.36
CA HIS A 11 64.22 16.34 1.25
C HIS A 11 63.15 16.11 0.16
N LEU A 12 63.54 15.57 -1.00
CA LEU A 12 62.60 15.22 -2.06
C LEU A 12 61.64 14.11 -1.63
N TYR A 13 62.14 13.09 -0.94
CA TYR A 13 61.32 12.01 -0.39
C TYR A 13 60.31 12.53 0.64
N TYR A 14 60.74 13.39 1.56
CA TYR A 14 59.84 14.03 2.53
C TYR A 14 58.77 14.89 1.86
N LYS A 15 59.14 15.64 0.81
CA LYS A 15 58.21 16.49 0.04
C LYS A 15 57.17 15.65 -0.71
N LEU A 16 57.60 14.56 -1.37
CA LEU A 16 56.71 13.61 -2.05
C LEU A 16 55.79 12.89 -1.06
N PHE A 17 56.33 12.38 0.05
CA PHE A 17 55.57 11.73 1.10
C PHE A 17 54.51 12.66 1.69
N LYS A 18 54.87 13.92 1.98
CA LYS A 18 53.94 14.94 2.48
C LYS A 18 52.81 15.24 1.49
N ILE A 19 53.09 15.31 0.19
CA ILE A 19 52.07 15.52 -0.85
C ILE A 19 51.11 14.33 -0.94
N ILE A 20 51.62 13.10 -0.86
CA ILE A 20 50.81 11.88 -0.89
C ILE A 20 49.88 11.83 0.33
N ILE A 21 50.43 12.05 1.54
CA ILE A 21 49.63 12.10 2.77
C ILE A 21 48.57 13.20 2.69
N MET A 22 48.90 14.40 2.22
CA MET A 22 47.95 15.51 2.10
C MET A 22 46.79 15.18 1.13
N LYS A 23 47.06 14.49 0.02
CA LYS A 23 46.02 14.03 -0.92
C LYS A 23 45.12 12.94 -0.31
N ILE A 24 45.68 12.03 0.47
CA ILE A 24 44.91 11.00 1.19
C ILE A 24 44.03 11.67 2.24
N LEU A 25 44.59 12.59 3.03
CA LEU A 25 43.85 13.34 4.05
C LEU A 25 42.67 14.10 3.43
N LEU A 26 42.90 14.78 2.30
CA LEU A 26 41.85 15.53 1.58
C LEU A 26 40.71 14.62 1.09
N LYS A 27 41.03 13.42 0.59
CA LYS A 27 40.03 12.43 0.18
C LYS A 27 39.22 11.91 1.36
N ILE A 28 39.88 11.61 2.49
CA ILE A 28 39.20 11.17 3.72
C ILE A 28 38.26 12.27 4.23
N THR A 29 38.72 13.52 4.28
CA THR A 29 37.88 14.64 4.71
C THR A 29 36.69 14.87 3.79
N ALA A 30 36.87 14.74 2.47
CA ALA A 30 35.78 14.88 1.51
C ALA A 30 34.74 13.75 1.67
N LEU A 31 35.19 12.51 1.86
CA LEU A 31 34.30 11.37 2.10
C LEU A 31 33.49 11.55 3.40
N LEU A 32 34.15 12.00 4.47
CA LEU A 32 33.49 12.23 5.76
C LEU A 32 32.42 13.34 5.63
N LEU A 33 32.73 14.42 4.92
CA LEU A 33 31.78 15.52 4.65
C LEU A 33 30.55 15.04 3.87
N VAL A 34 30.74 14.19 2.85
CA VAL A 34 29.64 13.59 2.08
C VAL A 34 28.78 12.71 2.98
N THR A 35 29.38 11.87 3.83
CA THR A 35 28.60 11.03 4.75
C THR A 35 27.80 11.83 5.78
N VAL A 36 28.37 12.92 6.31
CA VAL A 36 27.68 13.83 7.23
C VAL A 36 26.52 14.52 6.52
N LEU A 37 26.72 15.01 5.30
CA LEU A 37 25.65 15.62 4.48
C LEU A 37 24.51 14.63 4.21
N LEU A 38 24.82 13.39 3.81
CA LEU A 38 23.81 12.35 3.58
C LEU A 38 23.04 12.00 4.87
N PHE A 39 23.74 11.88 5.99
CA PHE A 39 23.11 11.58 7.28
C PHE A 39 22.20 12.73 7.75
N SER A 40 22.67 13.98 7.66
CA SER A 40 21.87 15.16 7.99
C SER A 40 20.63 15.25 7.10
N PHE A 41 20.76 14.99 5.80
CA PHE A 41 19.63 15.01 4.87
C PHE A 41 18.57 13.97 5.23
N SER A 42 18.99 12.73 5.53
CA SER A 42 18.08 11.66 5.98
C SER A 42 17.39 12.00 7.31
N PHE A 43 18.12 12.60 8.26
CA PHE A 43 17.56 13.03 9.54
C PHE A 43 16.51 14.13 9.38
N PHE A 44 16.79 15.15 8.56
CA PHE A 44 15.83 16.21 8.23
C PHE A 44 14.60 15.67 7.50
N LYS A 45 14.78 14.73 6.55
CA LYS A 45 13.66 14.07 5.85
C LYS A 45 12.76 13.31 6.84
N ASN A 46 13.34 12.51 7.73
CA ASN A 46 12.58 11.76 8.73
C ASN A 46 11.86 12.68 9.75
N SER A 47 12.50 13.77 10.16
CA SER A 47 11.87 14.77 11.03
C SER A 47 10.65 15.41 10.38
N ALA A 48 10.76 15.82 9.11
CA ALA A 48 9.66 16.42 8.36
C ALA A 48 8.50 15.44 8.13
N ILE A 49 8.78 14.16 7.89
CA ILE A 49 7.75 13.11 7.76
C ILE A 49 7.03 12.88 9.09
N LYS A 50 7.78 12.76 10.18
CA LYS A 50 7.23 12.59 11.53
C LYS A 50 6.32 13.76 11.93
N GLU A 51 6.72 14.98 11.58
CA GLU A 51 5.92 16.18 11.88
C GLU A 51 4.63 16.25 11.04
N LYS A 52 4.69 15.78 9.78
CA LYS A 52 3.56 15.84 8.85
C LYS A 52 2.56 14.69 8.98
N PHE A 53 3.04 13.47 9.24
CA PHE A 53 2.23 12.25 9.20
C PHE A 53 2.23 11.47 10.53
N GLY A 54 2.99 11.92 11.53
CA GLY A 54 3.24 11.15 12.75
C GLY A 54 4.26 10.04 12.56
N THR A 55 4.59 9.34 13.64
CA THR A 55 5.32 8.07 13.58
C THR A 55 4.35 6.94 13.30
N ILE A 56 4.67 6.06 12.35
CA ILE A 56 3.92 4.84 12.11
C ILE A 56 4.40 3.72 13.04
N THR A 57 3.46 2.94 13.56
CA THR A 57 3.72 1.72 14.34
C THR A 57 3.92 0.52 13.41
N GLU A 58 4.53 -0.55 13.92
CA GLU A 58 4.66 -1.79 13.13
C GLU A 58 3.27 -2.39 12.81
N THR A 59 2.31 -2.31 13.73
CA THR A 59 0.93 -2.75 13.50
C THR A 59 0.27 -2.00 12.33
N GLU A 60 0.41 -0.68 12.28
CA GLU A 60 -0.12 0.14 11.17
C GLU A 60 0.58 -0.18 9.85
N LYS A 61 1.90 -0.37 9.87
CA LYS A 61 2.65 -0.80 8.68
C LYS A 61 2.14 -2.13 8.14
N GLN A 62 1.98 -3.13 9.00
CA GLN A 62 1.47 -4.45 8.59
C GLN A 62 0.03 -4.36 8.09
N ALA A 63 -0.81 -3.52 8.71
CA ALA A 63 -2.16 -3.25 8.25
C ALA A 63 -2.17 -2.68 6.82
N LEU A 64 -1.34 -1.66 6.53
CA LEU A 64 -1.26 -1.06 5.19
C LEU A 64 -0.74 -2.05 4.13
N LEU A 65 0.28 -2.84 4.45
CA LEU A 65 0.81 -3.85 3.52
C LEU A 65 -0.23 -4.94 3.21
N TYR A 66 -0.99 -5.36 4.22
CA TYR A 66 -2.09 -6.31 4.03
C TYR A 66 -3.19 -5.72 3.13
N MET A 67 -3.68 -4.52 3.46
CA MET A 67 -4.74 -3.89 2.66
C MET A 67 -4.30 -3.62 1.22
N LEU A 68 -3.01 -3.32 0.99
CA LEU A 68 -2.49 -3.18 -0.38
C LEU A 68 -2.73 -4.45 -1.20
N GLU A 69 -2.44 -5.62 -0.64
CA GLU A 69 -2.62 -6.89 -1.34
C GLU A 69 -4.09 -7.33 -1.41
N GLU A 70 -4.91 -7.01 -0.41
CA GLU A 70 -6.35 -7.31 -0.41
C GLU A 70 -7.09 -6.53 -1.51
N GLU A 71 -6.82 -5.23 -1.64
CA GLU A 71 -7.38 -4.39 -2.71
C GLU A 71 -6.93 -4.87 -4.10
N LYS A 72 -5.69 -5.37 -4.21
CA LYS A 72 -5.20 -6.00 -5.44
C LYS A 72 -5.94 -7.31 -5.72
N LEU A 73 -6.20 -8.13 -4.70
CA LEU A 73 -6.97 -9.37 -4.84
C LEU A 73 -8.37 -9.08 -5.38
N ALA A 74 -9.06 -8.08 -4.82
CA ALA A 74 -10.37 -7.65 -5.28
C ALA A 74 -10.31 -7.22 -6.75
N HIS A 75 -9.37 -6.34 -7.11
CA HIS A 75 -9.12 -5.91 -8.49
C HIS A 75 -8.94 -7.11 -9.44
N ASP A 76 -8.01 -8.02 -9.11
CA ASP A 76 -7.62 -9.12 -9.99
C ASP A 76 -8.78 -10.10 -10.20
N ILE A 77 -9.49 -10.48 -9.13
CA ILE A 77 -10.68 -11.33 -9.24
C ILE A 77 -11.74 -10.66 -10.11
N TYR A 78 -11.99 -9.36 -9.94
CA TYR A 78 -13.00 -8.66 -10.74
C TYR A 78 -12.61 -8.54 -12.21
N VAL A 79 -11.33 -8.38 -12.53
CA VAL A 79 -10.86 -8.43 -13.92
C VAL A 79 -11.12 -9.81 -14.53
N GLU A 80 -10.76 -10.88 -13.82
CA GLU A 80 -11.00 -12.27 -14.28
C GLU A 80 -12.49 -12.58 -14.42
N MET A 81 -13.32 -12.21 -13.44
CA MET A 81 -14.77 -12.44 -13.50
C MET A 81 -15.44 -11.63 -14.60
N TYR A 82 -14.98 -10.40 -14.88
CA TYR A 82 -15.48 -9.64 -16.01
C TYR A 82 -15.12 -10.29 -17.34
N ALA A 83 -13.86 -10.72 -17.51
CA ALA A 83 -13.41 -11.38 -18.73
C ALA A 83 -14.22 -12.64 -19.03
N LYS A 84 -14.58 -13.40 -17.99
CA LYS A 84 -15.33 -14.65 -18.13
C LYS A 84 -16.84 -14.45 -18.30
N TRP A 85 -17.46 -13.61 -17.48
CA TRP A 85 -18.93 -13.54 -17.37
C TRP A 85 -19.54 -12.26 -17.97
N GLY A 86 -18.73 -11.23 -18.21
CA GLY A 86 -19.17 -9.99 -18.86
C GLY A 86 -20.11 -9.11 -18.02
N LEU A 87 -20.28 -9.38 -16.72
CA LEU A 87 -21.18 -8.60 -15.86
C LEU A 87 -20.57 -7.24 -15.49
N MET A 88 -21.33 -6.17 -15.73
CA MET A 88 -20.88 -4.79 -15.53
C MET A 88 -20.37 -4.43 -14.13
N PRO A 89 -20.88 -4.97 -13.01
CA PRO A 89 -20.31 -4.73 -11.69
C PRO A 89 -18.81 -5.00 -11.65
N PHE A 90 -18.35 -6.14 -12.17
CA PHE A 90 -16.94 -6.50 -12.17
C PHE A 90 -16.05 -5.51 -12.95
N SER A 91 -16.50 -5.04 -14.13
CA SER A 91 -15.77 -4.01 -14.91
C SER A 91 -15.74 -2.65 -14.21
N ASN A 92 -16.81 -2.27 -13.52
CA ASN A 92 -16.89 -0.95 -12.88
C ASN A 92 -16.16 -0.92 -11.55
N ILE A 93 -16.29 -1.99 -10.76
CA ILE A 93 -15.73 -2.10 -9.41
C ILE A 93 -14.22 -2.31 -9.47
N SER A 94 -13.70 -3.15 -10.38
CA SER A 94 -12.23 -3.27 -10.58
C SER A 94 -11.52 -1.92 -10.76
N LYS A 95 -12.15 -0.94 -11.42
CA LYS A 95 -11.57 0.42 -11.56
C LYS A 95 -11.52 1.16 -10.22
N SER A 96 -12.49 0.92 -9.34
CA SER A 96 -12.50 1.44 -7.97
C SER A 96 -11.40 0.80 -7.14
N GLU A 97 -11.23 -0.53 -7.22
CA GLU A 97 -10.18 -1.24 -6.47
C GLU A 97 -8.78 -0.78 -6.87
N LYS A 98 -8.56 -0.48 -8.14
CA LYS A 98 -7.31 0.16 -8.58
C LYS A 98 -7.08 1.50 -7.89
N TYR A 99 -8.13 2.29 -7.68
CA TYR A 99 -8.04 3.57 -6.97
C TYR A 99 -7.83 3.38 -5.47
N HIS A 100 -8.50 2.41 -4.83
CA HIS A 100 -8.27 2.05 -3.44
C HIS A 100 -6.82 1.63 -3.19
N ASN A 101 -6.31 0.73 -4.04
CA ASN A 101 -4.92 0.30 -4.01
C ASN A 101 -3.95 1.50 -4.09
N GLN A 102 -4.21 2.47 -4.99
CA GLN A 102 -3.43 3.70 -5.07
C GLN A 102 -3.49 4.57 -3.80
N LEU A 103 -4.63 4.62 -3.11
CA LEU A 103 -4.72 5.34 -1.83
C LEU A 103 -3.81 4.72 -0.77
N ILE A 104 -3.74 3.39 -0.72
CA ILE A 104 -2.83 2.67 0.19
C ILE A 104 -1.35 2.90 -0.20
N GLN A 105 -1.02 2.82 -1.50
CA GLN A 105 0.33 3.14 -2.00
C GLN A 105 0.77 4.55 -1.59
N ASN A 106 -0.11 5.55 -1.71
CA ASN A 106 0.20 6.92 -1.29
C ASN A 106 0.51 7.04 0.21
N LEU A 107 -0.15 6.23 1.07
CA LEU A 107 0.18 6.18 2.50
C LEU A 107 1.55 5.53 2.71
N LEU A 108 1.80 4.37 2.09
CA LEU A 108 3.08 3.67 2.20
C LEU A 108 4.25 4.57 1.76
N ASP A 109 4.10 5.26 0.63
CA ASP A 109 5.08 6.24 0.13
C ASP A 109 5.28 7.39 1.12
N SER A 110 4.19 7.91 1.70
CA SER A 110 4.24 9.02 2.67
C SER A 110 5.00 8.64 3.95
N PHE A 111 4.97 7.37 4.34
CA PHE A 111 5.71 6.83 5.47
C PHE A 111 7.09 6.25 5.11
N ASN A 112 7.52 6.34 3.83
CA ASN A 112 8.70 5.65 3.28
C ASN A 112 8.72 4.14 3.61
N ILE A 113 7.58 3.47 3.50
CA ILE A 113 7.48 2.02 3.66
C ILE A 113 7.68 1.37 2.30
N GLU A 114 8.67 0.49 2.20
CA GLU A 114 8.87 -0.33 1.01
C GLU A 114 7.76 -1.38 0.91
N TYR A 115 7.23 -1.54 -0.29
CA TYR A 115 6.27 -2.58 -0.64
C TYR A 115 6.61 -3.14 -2.01
N LYS A 116 6.21 -4.38 -2.26
CA LYS A 116 6.33 -4.99 -3.58
C LYS A 116 5.02 -4.83 -4.34
N ASN A 117 5.07 -4.11 -5.46
CA ASN A 117 3.95 -4.04 -6.37
C ASN A 117 4.06 -5.17 -7.40
N TYR A 118 3.29 -6.24 -7.20
CA TYR A 118 3.20 -7.31 -8.19
C TYR A 118 2.33 -6.81 -9.36
N GLU A 119 2.95 -6.52 -10.50
CA GLU A 119 2.19 -6.11 -11.70
C GLU A 119 1.45 -7.29 -12.35
N THR A 120 1.91 -8.53 -12.09
CA THR A 120 1.26 -9.74 -12.55
C THR A 120 -0.02 -10.00 -11.76
N SER A 121 -1.12 -10.21 -12.48
CA SER A 121 -2.39 -10.59 -11.86
C SER A 121 -2.27 -11.94 -11.16
N GLY A 122 -2.88 -12.06 -9.98
CA GLY A 122 -2.91 -13.30 -9.21
C GLY A 122 -1.64 -13.65 -8.42
N GLU A 123 -0.63 -12.78 -8.41
CA GLU A 123 0.57 -12.92 -7.57
C GLU A 123 0.49 -12.06 -6.31
N PHE A 124 0.78 -12.66 -5.14
CA PHE A 124 0.76 -12.02 -3.82
C PHE A 124 1.93 -12.50 -2.95
N GLU A 125 2.51 -11.62 -2.13
CA GLU A 125 3.54 -11.99 -1.15
C GLU A 125 2.93 -12.70 0.05
N ASN A 126 1.79 -12.20 0.52
CA ASN A 126 1.08 -12.79 1.64
C ASN A 126 0.42 -14.11 1.22
N GLN A 127 0.91 -15.21 1.79
CA GLN A 127 0.43 -16.56 1.47
C GLN A 127 -1.04 -16.78 1.82
N ALA A 128 -1.58 -16.06 2.81
CA ALA A 128 -3.01 -16.12 3.13
C ALA A 128 -3.85 -15.47 2.01
N ILE A 129 -3.42 -14.33 1.49
CA ILE A 129 -4.07 -13.63 0.37
C ILE A 129 -3.93 -14.46 -0.91
N GLN A 130 -2.76 -15.03 -1.19
CA GLN A 130 -2.58 -15.94 -2.33
C GLN A 130 -3.55 -17.12 -2.28
N LYS A 131 -3.71 -17.75 -1.11
CA LYS A 131 -4.65 -18.86 -0.92
C LYS A 131 -6.09 -18.41 -1.10
N LEU A 132 -6.45 -17.24 -0.57
CA LEU A 132 -7.78 -16.66 -0.72
C LEU A 132 -8.08 -16.39 -2.20
N TYR A 133 -7.17 -15.76 -2.93
CA TYR A 133 -7.28 -15.50 -4.37
C TYR A 133 -7.56 -16.79 -5.14
N ASN A 134 -6.74 -17.83 -4.94
CA ASN A 134 -6.90 -19.11 -5.64
C ASN A 134 -8.29 -19.72 -5.39
N ASN A 135 -8.74 -19.73 -4.13
CA ASN A 135 -10.04 -20.29 -3.76
C ASN A 135 -11.21 -19.50 -4.36
N LEU A 136 -11.15 -18.17 -4.32
CA LEU A 136 -12.20 -17.30 -4.85
C LEU A 136 -12.25 -17.37 -6.38
N LEU A 137 -11.10 -17.44 -7.03
CA LEU A 137 -11.01 -17.62 -8.47
C LEU A 137 -11.61 -18.96 -8.89
N GLU A 138 -11.27 -20.05 -8.20
CA GLU A 138 -11.85 -21.37 -8.45
C GLU A 138 -13.37 -21.35 -8.29
N LYS A 139 -13.88 -20.81 -7.17
CA LYS A 139 -15.32 -20.69 -6.90
C LYS A 139 -16.03 -19.84 -7.96
N GLY A 140 -15.51 -18.66 -8.26
CA GLY A 140 -16.10 -17.73 -9.23
C GLY A 140 -16.10 -18.26 -10.67
N ASN A 141 -15.24 -19.24 -10.97
CA ASN A 141 -15.20 -19.91 -12.26
C ASN A 141 -16.30 -20.96 -12.47
N ILE A 142 -17.00 -21.39 -11.41
CA ILE A 142 -18.02 -22.45 -11.48
C ILE A 142 -19.27 -21.99 -12.23
N SER A 143 -19.82 -20.83 -11.87
CA SER A 143 -21.03 -20.27 -12.46
C SER A 143 -21.12 -18.76 -12.24
N VAL A 144 -21.99 -18.09 -13.00
CA VAL A 144 -22.31 -16.65 -12.81
C VAL A 144 -22.80 -16.38 -11.39
N GLU A 145 -23.64 -17.26 -10.84
CA GLU A 145 -24.09 -17.18 -9.45
C GLU A 145 -22.93 -17.20 -8.47
N ASN A 146 -22.01 -18.17 -8.61
CA ASN A 146 -20.84 -18.23 -7.74
C ASN A 146 -19.92 -17.00 -7.89
N ALA A 147 -19.81 -16.43 -9.10
CA ALA A 147 -19.05 -15.20 -9.31
C ALA A 147 -19.65 -14.01 -8.57
N ILE A 148 -20.99 -13.83 -8.64
CA ILE A 148 -21.69 -12.76 -7.92
C ILE A 148 -21.52 -12.95 -6.40
N ILE A 149 -21.63 -14.18 -5.92
CA ILE A 149 -21.37 -14.54 -4.52
C ILE A 149 -19.94 -14.18 -4.13
N VAL A 150 -18.94 -14.53 -4.95
CA VAL A 150 -17.53 -14.16 -4.72
C VAL A 150 -17.34 -12.65 -4.63
N GLY A 151 -18.02 -11.89 -5.50
CA GLY A 151 -18.03 -10.43 -5.42
C GLY A 151 -18.52 -9.92 -4.06
N ALA A 152 -19.70 -10.35 -3.62
CA ALA A 152 -20.22 -9.96 -2.30
C ALA A 152 -19.31 -10.42 -1.15
N THR A 153 -18.76 -11.64 -1.22
CA THR A 153 -17.83 -12.20 -0.24
C THR A 153 -16.57 -11.36 -0.07
N ILE A 154 -15.98 -10.87 -1.16
CA ILE A 154 -14.79 -10.00 -1.11
C ILE A 154 -15.12 -8.69 -0.38
N GLU A 155 -16.24 -8.05 -0.73
CA GLU A 155 -16.61 -6.77 -0.12
C GLU A 155 -16.96 -6.90 1.37
N GLU A 156 -17.56 -8.02 1.77
CA GLU A 156 -17.80 -8.30 3.19
C GLU A 156 -16.50 -8.46 3.98
N LEU A 157 -15.53 -9.18 3.41
CA LEU A 157 -14.23 -9.39 4.04
C LEU A 157 -13.49 -8.05 4.16
N ASP A 158 -13.44 -7.27 3.09
CA ASP A 158 -12.74 -5.99 3.05
C ASP A 158 -13.31 -4.98 4.07
N ILE A 159 -14.64 -4.88 4.18
CA ILE A 159 -15.31 -4.07 5.22
C ILE A 159 -14.87 -4.51 6.62
N LEU A 160 -14.91 -5.81 6.90
CA LEU A 160 -14.56 -6.36 8.20
C LEU A 160 -13.08 -6.12 8.53
N ASP A 161 -12.18 -6.36 7.56
CA ASP A 161 -10.74 -6.22 7.73
C ASP A 161 -10.33 -4.75 7.94
N LEU A 162 -10.94 -3.82 7.21
CA LEU A 162 -10.74 -2.38 7.40
C LEU A 162 -11.28 -1.89 8.75
N GLU A 163 -12.48 -2.30 9.15
CA GLU A 163 -13.08 -1.89 10.42
C GLU A 163 -12.28 -2.42 11.62
N ASN A 164 -11.78 -3.65 11.54
CA ASN A 164 -10.89 -4.20 12.56
C ASN A 164 -9.56 -3.43 12.66
N ARG A 165 -8.98 -3.02 11.52
CA ARG A 165 -7.71 -2.26 11.48
C ARG A 165 -7.88 -0.81 11.93
N LEU A 166 -9.04 -0.20 11.71
CA LEU A 166 -9.38 1.12 12.22
C LEU A 166 -9.28 1.20 13.75
N LEU A 167 -9.58 0.12 14.46
CA LEU A 167 -9.47 0.04 15.92
C LEU A 167 -8.02 0.02 16.42
N LEU A 168 -7.04 -0.22 15.54
CA LEU A 168 -5.63 -0.43 15.88
C LEU A 168 -4.74 0.77 15.55
N THR A 169 -5.32 1.88 15.07
CA THR A 169 -4.58 3.07 14.67
C THR A 169 -5.18 4.31 15.31
N GLU A 170 -4.32 5.29 15.61
CA GLU A 170 -4.74 6.67 15.92
C GLU A 170 -4.25 7.67 14.86
N ASN A 171 -3.63 7.17 13.78
CA ASN A 171 -3.14 7.99 12.71
C ASN A 171 -4.30 8.50 11.85
N ALA A 172 -4.55 9.81 11.90
CA ALA A 172 -5.65 10.45 11.18
C ALA A 172 -5.62 10.22 9.66
N SER A 173 -4.44 10.07 9.06
CA SER A 173 -4.31 9.83 7.61
C SER A 173 -4.73 8.39 7.24
N ILE A 174 -4.35 7.43 8.08
CA ILE A 174 -4.75 6.03 7.94
C ILE A 174 -6.27 5.91 8.15
N LYS A 175 -6.79 6.47 9.25
CA LYS A 175 -8.24 6.48 9.53
C LYS A 175 -9.05 7.04 8.37
N SER A 176 -8.68 8.24 7.89
CA SER A 176 -9.38 8.87 6.77
C SER A 176 -9.33 8.06 5.48
N THR A 177 -8.26 7.28 5.26
CA THR A 177 -8.15 6.45 4.06
C THR A 177 -9.00 5.20 4.19
N PHE A 178 -8.93 4.49 5.33
CA PHE A 178 -9.76 3.32 5.59
C PHE A 178 -11.26 3.66 5.58
N ASP A 179 -11.66 4.82 6.11
CA ASP A 179 -13.05 5.29 6.02
C ASP A 179 -13.53 5.47 4.55
N ILE A 180 -12.62 5.89 3.65
CA ILE A 180 -12.94 6.03 2.22
C ILE A 180 -13.11 4.66 1.57
N LEU A 181 -12.21 3.72 1.87
CA LEU A 181 -12.26 2.35 1.36
C LEU A 181 -13.54 1.66 1.84
N ILE A 182 -13.83 1.64 3.16
CA ILE A 182 -15.06 1.06 3.74
C ILE A 182 -16.32 1.59 3.04
N MET A 183 -16.37 2.90 2.77
CA MET A 183 -17.49 3.51 2.06
C MET A 183 -17.60 3.04 0.60
N GLY A 184 -16.46 2.82 -0.06
CA GLY A 184 -16.36 2.17 -1.37
C GLY A 184 -16.88 0.74 -1.34
N SER A 185 -16.33 -0.10 -0.47
CA SER A 185 -16.67 -1.52 -0.34
C SER A 185 -18.14 -1.72 0.03
N LYS A 186 -18.71 -0.86 0.89
CA LYS A 186 -20.16 -0.84 1.15
C LYS A 186 -20.99 -0.54 -0.11
N ASN A 187 -20.53 0.36 -0.99
CA ASN A 187 -21.20 0.64 -2.26
C ASN A 187 -21.07 -0.53 -3.26
N HIS A 188 -19.93 -1.21 -3.26
CA HIS A 188 -19.69 -2.41 -4.08
C HIS A 188 -20.56 -3.57 -3.61
N LEU A 189 -20.66 -3.80 -2.30
CA LEU A 189 -21.57 -4.79 -1.71
C LEU A 189 -23.02 -4.52 -2.11
N ARG A 190 -23.46 -3.26 -2.07
CA ARG A 190 -24.78 -2.85 -2.59
C ARG A 190 -24.96 -3.12 -4.09
N ALA A 191 -23.90 -3.07 -4.88
CA ALA A 191 -23.95 -3.38 -6.31
C ALA A 191 -24.03 -4.89 -6.57
N PHE A 192 -23.27 -5.71 -5.82
CA PHE A 192 -23.39 -7.15 -5.87
C PHE A 192 -24.74 -7.65 -5.33
N ASN A 193 -25.27 -7.08 -4.24
CA ASN A 193 -26.60 -7.41 -3.74
C ASN A 193 -27.72 -7.16 -4.77
N ARG A 194 -27.62 -6.07 -5.55
CA ARG A 194 -28.55 -5.85 -6.67
C ARG A 194 -28.48 -6.96 -7.72
N ASN A 195 -27.29 -7.52 -7.95
CA ASN A 195 -27.11 -8.64 -8.87
C ASN A 195 -27.63 -9.96 -8.28
N ILE A 196 -27.41 -10.20 -6.98
CA ILE A 196 -27.98 -11.32 -6.22
C ILE A 196 -29.50 -11.35 -6.41
N ILE A 197 -30.17 -10.23 -6.14
CA ILE A 197 -31.62 -10.09 -6.30
C ILE A 197 -32.05 -10.31 -7.75
N SER A 198 -31.38 -9.66 -8.72
CA SER A 198 -31.75 -9.77 -10.14
C SER A 198 -31.60 -11.17 -10.72
N HIS A 199 -30.69 -11.98 -10.18
CA HIS A 199 -30.46 -13.36 -10.58
C HIS A 199 -31.24 -14.37 -9.71
N SER A 200 -32.04 -13.88 -8.75
CA SER A 200 -32.78 -14.73 -7.80
C SER A 200 -31.86 -15.71 -7.05
N ILE A 201 -30.67 -15.25 -6.69
CA ILE A 201 -29.68 -16.03 -5.94
C ILE A 201 -30.09 -16.04 -4.47
N ASP A 202 -30.13 -17.22 -3.87
CA ASP A 202 -30.28 -17.37 -2.42
C ASP A 202 -28.94 -17.08 -1.75
N TYR A 203 -28.89 -16.05 -0.89
CA TYR A 203 -27.65 -15.53 -0.33
C TYR A 203 -27.78 -15.23 1.15
N GLU A 204 -26.86 -15.82 1.93
CA GLU A 204 -26.59 -15.41 3.30
C GLU A 204 -25.18 -14.81 3.38
N PRO A 205 -25.01 -13.70 4.13
CA PRO A 205 -23.70 -13.10 4.37
C PRO A 205 -22.71 -14.11 4.96
N GLN A 206 -21.47 -14.08 4.48
CA GLN A 206 -20.46 -15.08 4.86
C GLN A 206 -19.53 -14.60 5.98
N TYR A 207 -19.34 -13.28 6.10
CA TYR A 207 -18.46 -12.67 7.11
C TYR A 207 -19.17 -11.65 7.97
N LEU A 208 -20.04 -10.83 7.37
CA LEU A 208 -20.83 -9.87 8.13
C LEU A 208 -21.99 -10.57 8.84
N SER A 209 -22.39 -10.05 10.00
CA SER A 209 -23.66 -10.47 10.58
C SER A 209 -24.82 -10.11 9.65
N LEU A 210 -25.88 -10.92 9.62
CA LEU A 210 -27.06 -10.65 8.80
C LEU A 210 -27.66 -9.26 9.08
N ALA A 211 -27.70 -8.85 10.36
CA ALA A 211 -28.18 -7.52 10.73
C ALA A 211 -27.35 -6.40 10.10
N TYR A 212 -26.02 -6.53 10.13
CA TYR A 212 -25.13 -5.50 9.60
C TYR A 212 -25.11 -5.48 8.06
N TYR A 213 -25.14 -6.64 7.43
CA TYR A 213 -25.33 -6.75 5.99
C TYR A 213 -26.62 -6.03 5.54
N ASN A 214 -27.75 -6.30 6.22
CA ASN A 214 -29.03 -5.66 5.92
C ASN A 214 -28.98 -4.14 6.11
N GLU A 215 -28.35 -3.65 7.18
CA GLU A 215 -28.11 -2.22 7.38
C GLU A 215 -27.39 -1.58 6.18
N ILE A 216 -26.35 -2.26 5.67
CA ILE A 216 -25.58 -1.80 4.52
C ILE A 216 -26.44 -1.79 3.26
N ILE A 217 -27.13 -2.89 2.94
CA ILE A 217 -27.84 -3.03 1.65
C ILE A 217 -29.14 -2.20 1.57
N ASP A 218 -29.78 -1.90 2.70
CA ASP A 218 -31.00 -1.08 2.77
C ASP A 218 -30.71 0.44 2.77
N SER A 219 -29.44 0.82 2.97
CA SER A 219 -29.00 2.21 2.94
C SER A 219 -28.72 2.74 1.52
N LYS A 220 -28.71 4.07 1.38
CA LYS A 220 -28.35 4.72 0.10
C LYS A 220 -26.84 4.64 -0.14
N ASN A 221 -26.46 4.58 -1.42
CA ASN A 221 -25.07 4.73 -1.83
C ASN A 221 -24.44 6.01 -1.27
N GLN A 222 -23.21 5.89 -0.80
CA GLN A 222 -22.46 6.98 -0.18
C GLN A 222 -21.57 7.68 -1.21
N ASN A 223 -21.35 8.99 -1.07
CA ASN A 223 -20.53 9.78 -1.99
C ASN A 223 -19.06 9.83 -1.53
N CYS A 224 -18.25 8.91 -2.05
CA CYS A 224 -16.84 8.78 -1.66
C CYS A 224 -15.93 9.91 -2.19
N SER A 225 -16.33 10.61 -3.25
CA SER A 225 -15.48 11.58 -3.97
C SER A 225 -15.30 12.92 -3.25
N ASN A 226 -16.21 13.28 -2.33
CA ASN A 226 -16.17 14.57 -1.64
C ASN A 226 -15.35 14.55 -0.33
N ASN A 227 -15.06 13.38 0.23
CA ASN A 227 -14.29 13.26 1.48
C ASN A 227 -12.77 13.20 1.27
N SER A 228 -12.30 12.68 0.12
CA SER A 228 -10.86 12.66 -0.23
C SER A 228 -10.23 14.07 -0.29
N LYS A 229 -11.00 15.08 -0.70
CA LYS A 229 -10.55 16.49 -0.77
C LYS A 229 -10.46 17.19 0.59
N LYS A 230 -11.07 16.65 1.65
CA LYS A 230 -11.00 17.22 3.00
C LYS A 230 -9.82 16.67 3.80
N GLY A 231 -9.48 15.39 3.64
CA GLY A 231 -8.34 14.76 4.33
C GLY A 231 -6.97 15.24 3.83
N PHE A 232 -6.86 15.59 2.53
CA PHE A 232 -5.62 16.11 1.93
C PHE A 232 -5.53 17.64 1.88
N LYS A 233 -6.30 18.38 2.69
CA LYS A 233 -6.08 19.82 2.84
C LYS A 233 -4.70 20.03 3.50
N ARG A 234 -3.73 20.36 2.64
CA ARG A 234 -2.45 20.97 3.01
C ARG A 234 -2.75 22.13 3.98
N LYS A 235 -2.47 21.93 5.26
CA LYS A 235 -2.06 23.04 6.12
C LYS A 235 -0.58 23.26 5.90
#